data_AF-A0A3D4AZJ3-F1
#
_entry.id   AF-A0A3D4AZJ3-F1
#
_cell.length_a   1.000
_cell.length_b   1.000
_cell.length_c   1.000
_cell.angle_alpha   90.00
_cell.angle_beta   90.00
_cell.angle_gamma   90.00
#
_symmetry.space_group_name_H-M   'P 1'
#
loop_
_entity.id
_entity.type
_entity.pdbx_description
1 polymer ?
#
loop_
_entity_poly.entity_id
_entity_poly.type
_entity_poly.pdbx_seq_one_letter_code
_entity_poly.pdbx_strand_id
1 'polypeptide(L)'
;MTSTHFEDGEQAQRLADIFGTQNVPDVDVETLTTFAAYLNAHLDMPCAIVVAEVFDWEEPFLEPNADKAAYDRLRTEQPTHLDTYDILAVEDIPDSNNGLMADIRRHTDDRLFTVPLESLEAEQSDSKNFILLKDYLVWHILQG
;
A
#
# COMPACT_ATOMS: atom_id res chain seq x y z
N MET A 1 -7.23 -5.14 -25.61
CA MET A 1 -8.59 -5.18 -25.05
C MET A 1 -8.58 -6.22 -23.95
N THR A 2 -8.41 -5.78 -22.71
CA THR A 2 -8.56 -6.59 -21.51
C THR A 2 -9.29 -5.70 -20.53
N SER A 3 -10.62 -5.69 -20.68
CA SER A 3 -11.52 -5.03 -19.73
C SER A 3 -11.52 -5.85 -18.46
N THR A 4 -10.78 -5.39 -17.45
CA THR A 4 -11.11 -5.58 -16.05
C THR A 4 -12.49 -4.94 -15.81
N HIS A 5 -13.54 -5.75 -15.74
CA HIS A 5 -14.92 -5.25 -15.61
C HIS A 5 -15.79 -6.13 -14.69
N PHE A 6 -15.17 -6.78 -13.70
CA PHE A 6 -15.87 -7.61 -12.74
C PHE A 6 -15.29 -7.38 -11.35
N GLU A 7 -15.56 -6.22 -10.75
CA GLU A 7 -15.37 -5.96 -9.30
C GLU A 7 -15.99 -4.62 -8.86
N ASP A 8 -16.23 -3.67 -9.78
CA ASP A 8 -16.66 -2.29 -9.49
C ASP A 8 -17.88 -2.18 -8.56
N GLY A 9 -18.89 -3.06 -8.68
CA GLY A 9 -20.13 -2.97 -7.89
C GLY A 9 -19.97 -3.39 -6.43
N GLU A 10 -19.31 -4.52 -6.18
CA GLU A 10 -19.09 -5.02 -4.80
C GLU A 10 -18.02 -4.20 -4.08
N GLN A 11 -16.96 -3.81 -4.80
CA GLN A 11 -15.91 -2.95 -4.26
C GLN A 11 -16.43 -1.55 -3.94
N ALA A 12 -17.19 -0.92 -4.84
CA ALA A 12 -17.79 0.38 -4.55
C ALA A 12 -18.74 0.33 -3.35
N GLN A 13 -19.47 -0.78 -3.16
CA GLN A 13 -20.31 -0.94 -1.98
C GLN A 13 -19.48 -1.04 -0.69
N ARG A 14 -18.41 -1.86 -0.68
CA ARG A 14 -17.51 -1.92 0.49
C ARG A 14 -16.91 -0.56 0.81
N LEU A 15 -16.44 0.17 -0.20
CA LEU A 15 -15.90 1.51 -0.05
C LEU A 15 -16.95 2.49 0.50
N ALA A 16 -18.15 2.53 -0.07
CA ALA A 16 -19.24 3.36 0.43
C ALA A 16 -19.62 3.02 1.89
N ASP A 17 -19.59 1.74 2.25
CA ASP A 17 -19.86 1.27 3.62
C ASP A 17 -18.79 1.73 4.62
N ILE A 18 -17.50 1.78 4.22
CA ILE A 18 -16.40 2.33 5.04
C ILE A 18 -16.67 3.79 5.41
N PHE A 19 -17.13 4.58 4.44
CA PHE A 19 -17.41 6.01 4.63
C PHE A 19 -18.83 6.29 5.16
N GLY A 20 -19.71 5.29 5.23
CA GLY A 20 -21.11 5.47 5.60
C GLY A 20 -21.90 6.32 4.59
N THR A 21 -21.52 6.28 3.31
CA THR A 21 -22.11 7.07 2.22
C THR A 21 -22.88 6.20 1.23
N GLN A 22 -23.65 6.82 0.33
CA GLN A 22 -24.32 6.09 -0.76
C GLN A 22 -23.40 5.87 -1.98
N ASN A 23 -22.41 6.75 -2.16
CA ASN A 23 -21.42 6.69 -3.23
C ASN A 23 -20.03 6.84 -2.62
N VAL A 24 -19.03 6.25 -3.27
CA VAL A 24 -17.62 6.41 -2.89
C VAL A 24 -17.24 7.90 -2.99
N PRO A 25 -16.73 8.52 -1.91
CA PRO A 25 -16.31 9.91 -1.91
C PRO A 25 -14.95 10.09 -2.61
N ASP A 26 -14.67 11.32 -3.02
CA ASP A 26 -13.37 11.72 -3.57
C ASP A 26 -12.25 11.57 -2.53
N VAL A 27 -11.01 11.49 -3.01
CA VAL A 27 -9.81 11.42 -2.16
C VAL A 27 -9.48 12.82 -1.64
N ASP A 28 -9.56 13.01 -0.33
CA ASP A 28 -9.11 14.20 0.38
C ASP A 28 -8.58 13.85 1.78
N VAL A 29 -8.12 14.84 2.53
CA VAL A 29 -7.52 14.63 3.86
C VAL A 29 -8.52 14.01 4.85
N GLU A 30 -9.80 14.39 4.80
CA GLU A 30 -10.83 13.89 5.71
C GLU A 30 -11.19 12.44 5.39
N THR A 31 -11.35 12.11 4.11
CA THR A 31 -11.63 10.75 3.66
C THR A 31 -10.42 9.83 3.87
N LEU A 32 -9.19 10.30 3.63
CA LEU A 32 -7.96 9.56 3.94
C LEU A 32 -7.86 9.25 5.43
N THR A 33 -8.10 10.25 6.29
CA THR A 33 -8.09 10.06 7.75
C THR A 33 -9.13 9.03 8.19
N THR A 34 -10.33 9.07 7.59
CA THR A 34 -11.40 8.09 7.86
C THR A 34 -10.97 6.68 7.44
N PHE A 35 -10.34 6.55 6.27
CA PHE A 35 -9.86 5.27 5.76
C PHE A 35 -8.71 4.72 6.61
N ALA A 36 -7.76 5.56 7.05
CA ALA A 36 -6.67 5.16 7.94
C ALA A 36 -7.20 4.60 9.26
N ALA A 37 -8.17 5.28 9.88
CA ALA A 37 -8.83 4.79 11.09
C ALA A 37 -9.54 3.46 10.85
N TYR A 38 -10.17 3.28 9.69
CA TYR A 38 -10.80 2.01 9.31
C TYR A 38 -9.76 0.89 9.17
N LEU A 39 -8.66 1.13 8.47
CA LEU A 39 -7.57 0.16 8.30
C LEU A 39 -6.98 -0.26 9.65
N ASN A 40 -6.62 0.69 10.51
CA ASN A 40 -6.06 0.39 11.83
C ASN A 40 -7.02 -0.42 12.73
N ALA A 41 -8.33 -0.30 12.53
CA ALA A 41 -9.34 -1.07 13.27
C ALA A 41 -9.63 -2.46 12.67
N HIS A 42 -9.36 -2.67 11.38
CA HIS A 42 -9.81 -3.86 10.65
C HIS A 42 -8.68 -4.70 10.05
N LEU A 43 -7.46 -4.18 9.91
CA LEU A 43 -6.32 -5.01 9.54
C LEU A 43 -6.04 -6.03 10.65
N ASP A 44 -5.86 -7.28 10.27
CA ASP A 44 -5.38 -8.29 11.21
C ASP A 44 -3.87 -8.08 11.37
N MET A 45 -3.46 -7.62 12.57
CA MET A 45 -2.11 -7.13 12.84
C MET A 45 -1.25 -8.12 13.68
N PRO A 46 0.07 -8.23 13.42
CA PRO A 46 0.77 -7.64 12.27
C PRO A 46 0.26 -8.25 10.97
N CYS A 47 0.06 -7.40 9.95
CA CYS A 47 -0.34 -7.88 8.64
C CYS A 47 0.86 -8.61 8.03
N ALA A 48 0.83 -9.93 8.13
CA ALA A 48 1.97 -10.75 7.76
C ALA A 48 2.10 -10.85 6.24
N ILE A 49 3.26 -10.41 5.77
CA ILE A 49 3.76 -10.50 4.40
C ILE A 49 3.02 -9.59 3.42
N VAL A 50 3.59 -8.41 3.25
CA VAL A 50 3.36 -7.57 2.08
C VAL A 50 4.56 -7.64 1.14
N VAL A 51 4.28 -7.72 -0.15
CA VAL A 51 5.25 -7.40 -1.21
C VAL A 51 5.12 -5.93 -1.54
N ALA A 52 6.20 -5.33 -2.04
CA ALA A 52 6.17 -3.95 -2.48
C ALA A 52 6.22 -3.87 -4.01
N GLU A 53 5.59 -2.85 -4.57
CA GLU A 53 5.95 -2.39 -5.92
C GLU A 53 7.38 -1.83 -5.90
N VAL A 54 7.94 -1.58 -7.09
CA VAL A 54 9.25 -0.93 -7.21
C VAL A 54 9.17 0.44 -6.54
N PHE A 55 10.02 0.67 -5.53
CA PHE A 55 10.10 1.99 -4.89
C PHE A 55 10.79 3.01 -5.81
N ASP A 56 10.43 4.30 -5.71
CA ASP A 56 11.00 5.39 -6.52
C ASP A 56 12.53 5.38 -6.60
N TRP A 57 13.21 5.04 -5.49
CA TRP A 57 14.67 5.02 -5.45
C TRP A 57 15.27 3.87 -6.28
N GLU A 58 14.49 2.82 -6.56
CA GLU A 58 14.88 1.66 -7.38
C GLU A 58 14.70 1.92 -8.88
N GLU A 59 13.83 2.85 -9.29
CA GLU A 59 13.54 3.13 -10.70
C GLU A 59 14.81 3.37 -11.56
N PRO A 60 15.80 4.18 -11.12
CA PRO A 60 17.02 4.40 -11.90
C PRO A 60 17.84 3.12 -12.12
N PHE A 61 17.60 2.09 -11.31
CA PHE A 61 18.30 0.81 -11.36
C PHE A 61 17.61 -0.25 -12.23
N LEU A 62 16.41 0.04 -12.75
CA LEU A 62 15.71 -0.81 -13.72
C LEU A 62 16.28 -0.69 -15.14
N GLU A 63 17.04 0.37 -15.41
CA GLU A 63 17.67 0.61 -16.71
C GLU A 63 18.70 -0.48 -17.06
N PRO A 64 18.81 -0.93 -18.33
CA PRO A 64 19.70 -2.03 -18.71
C PRO A 64 21.17 -1.84 -18.35
N ASN A 65 21.63 -0.60 -18.23
CA ASN A 65 23.03 -0.22 -17.94
C ASN A 65 23.23 0.31 -16.51
N ALA A 66 22.27 0.11 -15.62
CA ALA A 66 22.36 0.57 -14.24
C ALA A 66 23.56 -0.04 -13.50
N ASP A 67 24.13 0.72 -12.57
CA ASP A 67 25.22 0.25 -11.71
C ASP A 67 24.68 -0.71 -10.64
N LYS A 68 24.76 -2.01 -10.94
CA LYS A 68 24.34 -3.08 -10.02
C LYS A 68 25.07 -3.03 -8.68
N ALA A 69 26.34 -2.62 -8.67
CA ALA A 69 27.11 -2.58 -7.43
C ALA A 69 26.68 -1.40 -6.54
N ALA A 70 26.17 -0.32 -7.13
CA ALA A 70 25.53 0.76 -6.39
C ALA A 70 24.15 0.33 -5.84
N TYR A 71 23.34 -0.34 -6.66
CA TYR A 71 22.06 -0.92 -6.22
C TYR A 71 22.24 -1.88 -5.05
N ASP A 72 23.20 -2.81 -5.14
CA ASP A 72 23.50 -3.79 -4.10
C ASP A 72 23.91 -3.15 -2.76
N ARG A 73 24.52 -1.96 -2.78
CA ARG A 73 24.83 -1.23 -1.55
C ARG A 73 23.59 -0.56 -0.99
N LEU A 74 22.83 0.15 -1.84
CA LEU A 74 21.65 0.89 -1.40
C LEU A 74 20.56 -0.03 -0.84
N ARG A 75 20.33 -1.20 -1.43
CA ARG A 75 19.34 -2.16 -0.92
C ARG A 75 19.64 -2.72 0.47
N THR A 76 20.88 -2.59 0.95
CA THR A 76 21.18 -2.91 2.36
C THR A 76 20.59 -1.89 3.32
N GLU A 77 20.38 -0.65 2.86
CA GLU A 77 19.94 0.49 3.64
C GLU A 77 18.49 0.91 3.38
N GLN A 78 17.99 0.68 2.18
CA GLN A 78 16.66 1.06 1.71
C GLN A 78 15.73 -0.17 1.62
N PRO A 79 14.40 0.03 1.73
CA PRO A 79 13.44 -1.03 1.44
C PRO A 79 13.43 -1.33 -0.06
N THR A 80 13.26 -2.59 -0.45
CA THR A 80 13.20 -3.03 -1.85
C THR A 80 11.93 -3.82 -2.15
N HIS A 81 11.50 -3.84 -3.40
CA HIS A 81 10.44 -4.72 -3.91
C HIS A 81 10.80 -6.21 -3.86
N LEU A 82 12.07 -6.54 -3.60
CA LEU A 82 12.57 -7.91 -3.47
C LEU A 82 12.50 -8.46 -2.04
N ASP A 83 12.18 -7.60 -1.07
CA ASP A 83 12.07 -7.96 0.33
C ASP A 83 10.59 -8.23 0.72
N THR A 84 10.40 -8.90 1.85
CA THR A 84 9.11 -9.07 2.50
C THR A 84 9.03 -8.29 3.80
N TYR A 85 7.82 -7.84 4.13
CA TYR A 85 7.60 -6.99 5.29
C TYR A 85 6.35 -7.41 6.09
N ASP A 86 6.32 -6.99 7.35
CA ASP A 86 5.08 -6.86 8.11
C ASP A 86 4.66 -5.38 8.14
N ILE A 87 3.36 -5.09 7.96
CA ILE A 87 2.82 -3.79 8.35
C ILE A 87 2.61 -3.80 9.87
N LEU A 88 3.18 -2.79 10.54
CA LEU A 88 3.10 -2.56 11.98
C LEU A 88 2.02 -1.54 12.35
N ALA A 89 1.81 -0.54 11.51
CA ALA A 89 0.77 0.49 11.66
C ALA A 89 0.53 1.20 10.32
N VAL A 90 -0.65 1.79 10.18
CA VAL A 90 -0.93 2.84 9.17
C VAL A 90 -0.93 4.17 9.90
N GLU A 91 -0.24 5.18 9.37
CA GLU A 91 -0.18 6.50 10.01
C GLU A 91 -1.55 7.19 10.01
N ASP A 92 -1.92 7.81 11.13
CA ASP A 92 -3.20 8.51 11.28
C ASP A 92 -3.27 9.82 10.48
N ILE A 93 -2.12 10.40 10.15
CA ILE A 93 -2.01 11.67 9.43
C ILE A 93 -1.54 11.35 8.00
N PRO A 94 -2.38 11.60 6.97
CA PRO A 94 -1.97 11.38 5.59
C PRO A 94 -0.83 12.31 5.16
N ASP A 95 0.08 11.80 4.34
CA ASP A 95 1.05 12.59 3.61
C ASP A 95 0.39 13.36 2.47
N SER A 96 0.84 14.60 2.23
CA SER A 96 0.22 15.47 1.24
C SER A 96 0.45 15.04 -0.22
N ASN A 97 1.44 14.19 -0.48
CA ASN A 97 1.79 13.73 -1.82
C ASN A 97 1.46 12.25 -2.03
N ASN A 98 1.59 11.43 -0.99
CA ASN A 98 1.54 9.97 -1.10
C ASN A 98 0.29 9.34 -0.44
N GLY A 99 -0.59 10.15 0.16
CA GLY A 99 -1.77 9.64 0.86
C GLY A 99 -1.41 8.94 2.17
N LEU A 100 -1.88 7.71 2.39
CA LEU A 100 -1.60 6.98 3.62
C LEU A 100 -0.20 6.39 3.60
N MET A 101 0.49 6.54 4.73
CA MET A 101 1.81 5.96 4.97
C MET A 101 1.70 4.75 5.91
N ALA A 102 2.60 3.79 5.76
CA ALA A 102 2.64 2.58 6.56
C ALA A 102 4.01 2.38 7.21
N ASP A 103 4.02 2.11 8.50
CA ASP A 103 5.19 1.63 9.21
C ASP A 103 5.35 0.14 8.96
N ILE A 104 6.49 -0.24 8.39
CA ILE A 104 6.79 -1.62 8.02
C ILE A 104 8.07 -2.11 8.68
N ARG A 105 8.15 -3.42 8.89
CA ARG A 105 9.36 -4.12 9.33
C ARG A 105 9.82 -5.12 8.29
N ARG A 106 11.05 -4.96 7.80
CA ARG A 106 11.67 -5.90 6.88
C ARG A 106 12.05 -7.19 7.60
N HIS A 107 11.72 -8.35 7.01
CA HIS A 107 11.96 -9.65 7.65
C HIS A 107 13.43 -10.08 7.69
N THR A 108 14.25 -9.61 6.75
CA THR A 108 15.63 -10.07 6.61
C THR A 108 16.56 -9.52 7.69
N ASP A 109 16.26 -8.34 8.24
CA ASP A 109 17.12 -7.66 9.22
C ASP A 109 16.38 -6.79 10.25
N ASP A 110 15.06 -6.94 10.38
CA ASP A 110 14.19 -6.23 11.33
C ASP A 110 14.22 -4.69 11.21
N ARG A 111 14.76 -4.14 10.12
CA ARG A 111 14.77 -2.69 9.90
C ARG A 111 13.36 -2.16 9.69
N LEU A 112 13.14 -0.97 10.25
CA LEU A 112 11.88 -0.25 10.16
C LEU A 112 11.94 0.81 9.07
N PHE A 113 10.86 0.92 8.33
CA PHE A 113 10.68 1.92 7.29
C PHE A 113 9.27 2.48 7.36
N THR A 114 9.09 3.70 6.87
CA THR A 114 7.78 4.30 6.62
C THR A 114 7.69 4.51 5.11
N VAL A 115 6.70 3.89 4.48
CA VAL A 115 6.53 3.91 3.02
C VAL A 115 5.09 4.24 2.64
N PRO A 116 4.82 4.71 1.40
CA PRO A 116 3.45 4.84 0.93
C PRO A 116 2.73 3.50 1.02
N LEU A 117 1.52 3.51 1.57
CA LEU A 117 0.70 2.31 1.68
C LEU A 117 0.36 1.74 0.30
N GLU A 118 0.31 2.60 -0.72
CA GLU A 118 0.08 2.21 -2.11
C GLU A 118 1.23 1.40 -2.72
N SER A 119 2.43 1.50 -2.14
CA SER A 119 3.56 0.67 -2.57
C SER A 119 3.47 -0.74 -2.01
N LEU A 120 2.45 -1.11 -1.25
CA LEU A 120 2.34 -2.39 -0.54
C LEU A 120 1.13 -3.21 -1.01
N GLU A 121 1.32 -4.51 -1.18
CA GLU A 121 0.28 -5.49 -1.49
C GLU A 121 0.39 -6.70 -0.57
N ALA A 122 -0.72 -7.20 -0.03
CA ALA A 122 -0.68 -8.43 0.77
C ALA A 122 -0.35 -9.64 -0.11
N GLU A 123 0.56 -10.51 0.35
CA GLU A 123 0.98 -11.70 -0.40
C GLU A 123 -0.18 -12.70 -0.60
N GLN A 124 -1.07 -12.80 0.39
CA GLN A 124 -2.20 -13.73 0.37
C GLN A 124 -3.44 -13.09 -0.24
N SER A 125 -3.69 -13.35 -1.52
CA SER A 125 -4.79 -12.73 -2.28
C SER A 125 -6.21 -13.14 -1.85
N ASP A 126 -6.35 -14.18 -1.03
CA ASP A 126 -7.62 -14.60 -0.42
C ASP A 126 -7.83 -14.07 1.01
N SER A 127 -6.87 -13.30 1.53
CA SER A 127 -6.93 -12.75 2.88
C SER A 127 -7.83 -11.50 2.97
N LYS A 128 -8.37 -11.27 4.16
CA LYS A 128 -9.08 -10.01 4.50
C LYS A 128 -8.18 -8.80 4.29
N ASN A 129 -6.91 -8.89 4.68
CA ASN A 129 -5.95 -7.78 4.55
C ASN A 129 -5.71 -7.45 3.06
N PHE A 130 -5.64 -8.44 2.17
CA PHE A 130 -5.56 -8.19 0.73
C PHE A 130 -6.73 -7.37 0.21
N ILE A 131 -7.96 -7.73 0.60
CA ILE A 131 -9.16 -6.97 0.19
C ILE A 131 -9.09 -5.53 0.70
N LEU A 132 -8.69 -5.32 1.95
CA LEU A 132 -8.59 -3.98 2.55
C LEU A 132 -7.53 -3.11 1.87
N LEU A 133 -6.34 -3.67 1.62
CA LEU A 133 -5.26 -2.95 0.92
C LEU A 133 -5.63 -2.68 -0.53
N LYS A 134 -6.27 -3.63 -1.21
CA LYS A 134 -6.77 -3.46 -2.59
C LYS A 134 -7.88 -2.40 -2.68
N ASP A 135 -8.77 -2.35 -1.70
CA ASP A 135 -9.82 -1.31 -1.63
C ASP A 135 -9.19 0.08 -1.47
N TYR A 136 -8.14 0.22 -0.64
CA TYR A 136 -7.36 1.46 -0.57
C TYR A 136 -6.72 1.82 -1.91
N LEU A 137 -5.96 0.88 -2.51
CA LEU A 137 -5.26 1.10 -3.79
C LEU A 137 -6.19 1.59 -4.88
N VAL A 138 -7.33 0.92 -5.06
CA VAL A 138 -8.32 1.29 -6.08
C VAL A 138 -8.90 2.67 -5.80
N TRP A 139 -9.28 2.95 -4.56
CA TRP A 139 -9.86 4.24 -4.21
C TRP A 139 -8.87 5.39 -4.36
N HIS A 140 -7.62 5.20 -3.90
CA HIS A 140 -6.56 6.21 -3.95
C HIS A 140 -6.08 6.50 -5.37
N ILE A 141 -5.81 5.45 -6.17
CA ILE A 141 -5.15 5.58 -7.49
C ILE A 141 -6.15 5.84 -8.62
N LEU A 142 -7.38 5.28 -8.57
CA LEU A 142 -8.34 5.40 -9.67
C LEU A 142 -9.30 6.59 -9.54
N GLN A 143 -9.35 7.26 -8.39
CA GLN A 143 -10.15 8.48 -8.17
C GLN A 143 -9.31 9.72 -7.79
N GLY A 144 -8.00 9.55 -7.59
CA GLY A 144 -7.02 10.63 -7.32
C GLY A 144 -6.51 11.34 -8.57
#